data_AF-A0A1H4F207-F1
#
_entry.id   AF-A0A1H4F207-F1
#
_cell.length_a   1.000
_cell.length_b   1.000
_cell.length_c   1.000
_cell.angle_alpha   90.00
_cell.angle_beta   90.00
_cell.angle_gamma   90.00
#
_symmetry.space_group_name_H-M   'P 1'
#
loop_
_entity.id
_entity.type
_entity.pdbx_description
1 polymer ?
#
loop_
_entity_poly.entity_id
_entity_poly.type
_entity_poly.pdbx_seq_one_letter_code
_entity_poly.pdbx_strand_id
1 'polypeptide(L)'
;MQRRRIVILGSIGVTVIISLAVAIYFSIAIDNRKQIAIDLLTKPDGSLNYNNLEILLNEKYMSSSGFEGVVEFVKNYGGVCTEHVCRLPVAGTFCVIENAIITLQATEHSKYLNVERRLDGC
;
A
#
# COMPACT_ATOMS: atom_id res chain seq x y z
N MET A 1 33.49 20.10 29.81
CA MET A 1 32.77 18.81 29.59
C MET A 1 31.23 18.93 29.58
N GLN A 2 30.62 20.03 30.04
CA GLN A 2 29.16 20.17 30.19
C GLN A 2 28.39 20.39 28.86
N ARG A 3 28.97 21.10 27.88
CA ARG A 3 28.39 21.29 26.53
C ARG A 3 28.22 19.99 25.73
N ARG A 4 29.11 18.99 25.91
CA ARG A 4 29.00 17.69 25.21
C ARG A 4 27.79 16.87 25.71
N ARG A 5 27.44 16.96 26.99
CA ARG A 5 26.31 16.21 27.56
C ARG A 5 24.95 16.72 27.04
N ILE A 6 24.81 18.02 26.83
CA ILE A 6 23.57 18.63 26.32
C ILE A 6 23.33 18.25 24.85
N VAL A 7 24.38 18.20 24.03
CA VAL A 7 24.28 17.78 22.61
C VAL A 7 23.87 16.31 22.49
N ILE A 8 24.40 15.44 23.36
CA ILE A 8 24.06 14.00 23.38
C ILE A 8 22.62 13.77 23.85
N LEU A 9 22.17 14.48 24.88
CA LEU A 9 20.77 14.42 25.36
C LEU A 9 19.77 14.95 24.32
N GLY A 10 20.13 16.02 23.61
CA GLY A 10 19.33 16.54 22.49
C GLY A 10 19.24 15.56 21.32
N SER A 11 20.34 14.90 20.96
CA SER A 11 20.33 13.91 19.87
C SER A 11 19.56 12.63 20.21
N ILE A 12 19.59 12.17 21.46
CA ILE A 12 18.82 10.99 21.92
C ILE A 12 17.32 11.30 21.90
N GLY A 13 16.92 12.48 22.36
CA GLY A 13 15.51 12.89 22.33
C GLY A 13 14.96 12.94 20.90
N VAL A 14 15.73 13.48 19.95
CA VAL A 14 15.33 13.54 18.54
C VAL A 14 15.27 12.14 17.91
N THR A 15 16.21 11.25 18.21
CA THR A 15 16.15 9.87 17.67
C THR A 15 14.93 9.11 18.18
N VAL A 16 14.61 9.22 19.48
CA VAL A 16 13.42 8.57 20.05
C VAL A 16 12.13 9.08 19.41
N ILE A 17 12.00 10.39 19.16
CA ILE A 17 10.81 10.97 18.52
C ILE A 17 10.67 10.49 17.07
N ILE A 18 11.76 10.44 16.31
CA ILE A 18 11.74 9.93 14.93
C ILE A 18 11.36 8.44 14.92
N SER A 19 11.94 7.63 15.82
CA SER A 19 11.59 6.21 15.96
C SER A 19 10.12 6.00 16.32
N LEU A 20 9.56 6.84 17.20
CA LEU A 20 8.15 6.78 17.58
C LEU A 20 7.23 7.16 16.41
N ALA A 21 7.57 8.20 15.65
CA ALA A 21 6.81 8.61 14.48
C ALA A 21 6.81 7.53 13.38
N VAL A 22 7.95 6.89 13.15
CA VAL A 22 8.07 5.76 12.22
C VAL A 22 7.24 4.58 12.71
N ALA A 23 7.30 4.23 14.01
CA ALA A 23 6.51 3.14 14.57
C ALA A 23 4.99 3.39 14.46
N ILE A 24 4.52 4.60 14.76
CA ILE A 24 3.10 4.98 14.64
C ILE A 24 2.66 4.92 13.17
N TYR A 25 3.46 5.45 12.24
CA TYR A 25 3.18 5.38 10.81
C TYR A 25 3.09 3.91 10.33
N PHE A 26 4.02 3.06 10.77
CA PHE A 26 3.98 1.63 10.49
C PHE A 26 2.74 0.95 11.08
N SER A 27 2.35 1.27 12.32
CA SER A 27 1.14 0.72 12.95
C SER A 27 -0.13 1.10 12.19
N ILE A 28 -0.29 2.38 11.81
CA ILE A 28 -1.44 2.85 11.02
C ILE A 28 -1.46 2.18 9.64
N ALA A 29 -0.29 2.07 8.98
CA ALA A 29 -0.18 1.40 7.69
C ALA A 29 -0.51 -0.10 7.78
N ILE A 30 -0.14 -0.77 8.87
CA ILE A 30 -0.47 -2.18 9.12
C ILE A 30 -1.98 -2.36 9.32
N ASP A 31 -2.65 -1.46 10.05
CA ASP A 31 -4.10 -1.56 10.27
C ASP A 31 -4.91 -1.37 8.99
N ASN A 32 -4.53 -0.41 8.13
CA ASN A 32 -5.17 -0.24 6.81
C ASN A 32 -4.95 -1.45 5.90
N ARG A 33 -3.77 -2.09 5.95
CA ARG A 33 -3.46 -3.31 5.19
C ARG A 33 -4.26 -4.51 5.68
N LYS A 34 -4.42 -4.65 7.01
CA LYS A 34 -5.29 -5.66 7.60
C LYS A 34 -6.74 -5.45 7.19
N GLN A 35 -7.21 -4.19 7.10
CA GLN A 35 -8.55 -3.90 6.58
C GLN A 35 -8.74 -4.35 5.13
N ILE A 36 -7.79 -4.17 4.20
CA ILE A 36 -7.90 -4.77 2.85
C ILE A 36 -8.05 -6.29 2.91
N ALA A 37 -7.20 -6.94 3.71
CA ALA A 37 -7.17 -8.39 3.81
C ALA A 37 -8.47 -8.93 4.42
N ILE A 38 -8.99 -8.27 5.46
CA ILE A 38 -10.23 -8.61 6.15
C ILE A 38 -11.45 -8.29 5.30
N ASP A 39 -11.48 -7.12 4.66
CA ASP A 39 -12.70 -6.63 4.03
C ASP A 39 -12.98 -7.34 2.71
N LEU A 40 -11.97 -7.82 1.95
CA LEU A 40 -12.29 -8.22 0.58
C LEU A 40 -11.62 -9.46 -0.03
N LEU A 41 -10.45 -9.97 0.37
CA LEU A 41 -9.67 -10.77 -0.62
C LEU A 41 -8.80 -11.92 -0.10
N THR A 42 -8.90 -12.38 1.14
CA THR A 42 -8.09 -13.54 1.57
C THR A 42 -8.70 -14.88 1.14
N LYS A 43 -7.86 -15.73 0.54
CA LYS A 43 -8.13 -17.16 0.38
C LYS A 43 -8.25 -17.84 1.76
N PRO A 44 -8.78 -19.07 1.84
CA PRO A 44 -8.87 -19.82 3.09
C PRO A 44 -7.53 -20.05 3.81
N ASP A 45 -6.42 -20.00 3.07
CA ASP A 45 -5.05 -20.11 3.60
C ASP A 45 -4.48 -18.78 4.13
N GLY A 46 -5.28 -17.70 4.11
CA GLY A 46 -4.87 -16.35 4.53
C GLY A 46 -4.07 -15.57 3.49
N SER A 47 -3.80 -16.14 2.31
CA SER A 47 -3.13 -15.44 1.21
C SER A 47 -4.08 -14.53 0.44
N LEU A 48 -3.57 -13.46 -0.17
CA LEU A 48 -4.41 -12.55 -0.96
C LEU A 48 -4.81 -13.20 -2.31
N ASN A 49 -6.05 -12.99 -2.72
CA ASN A 49 -6.59 -13.42 -3.99
C ASN A 49 -6.55 -12.25 -5.00
N TYR A 50 -5.46 -12.17 -5.75
CA TYR A 50 -5.21 -11.14 -6.76
C TYR A 50 -6.22 -11.15 -7.91
N ASN A 51 -6.71 -12.32 -8.32
CA ASN A 51 -7.76 -12.42 -9.34
C ASN A 51 -9.07 -11.80 -8.85
N ASN A 52 -9.44 -12.03 -7.60
CA ASN A 52 -10.64 -11.41 -7.04
C ASN A 52 -10.46 -9.89 -6.88
N LEU A 53 -9.24 -9.41 -6.60
CA LEU A 53 -8.94 -7.97 -6.56
C LEU A 53 -9.15 -7.35 -7.94
N GLU A 54 -8.64 -8.02 -8.97
CA GLU A 54 -8.83 -7.60 -10.36
C GLU A 54 -10.31 -7.54 -10.74
N ILE A 55 -11.08 -8.58 -10.44
CA ILE A 55 -12.53 -8.62 -10.71
C ILE A 55 -13.24 -7.47 -9.99
N LEU A 56 -12.98 -7.30 -8.69
CA LEU A 56 -13.60 -6.23 -7.89
C LEU A 56 -13.27 -4.84 -8.45
N LEU A 57 -12.01 -4.58 -8.82
CA LEU A 57 -11.61 -3.32 -9.42
C LEU A 57 -12.29 -3.10 -10.77
N ASN A 58 -12.37 -4.13 -11.62
CA ASN A 58 -13.04 -4.04 -12.92
C ASN A 58 -14.56 -3.84 -12.81
N GLU A 59 -15.22 -4.50 -11.87
CA GLU A 59 -16.69 -4.48 -11.77
C GLU A 59 -17.22 -3.26 -11.00
N LYS A 60 -16.51 -2.83 -9.96
CA LYS A 60 -17.03 -1.83 -9.00
C LYS A 60 -16.36 -0.46 -9.11
N TYR A 61 -15.09 -0.41 -9.49
CA TYR A 61 -14.28 0.82 -9.43
C TYR A 61 -13.81 1.33 -10.79
N MET A 62 -13.81 0.48 -11.81
CA MET A 62 -13.58 0.88 -13.19
C MET A 62 -14.84 1.55 -13.73
N SER A 63 -14.70 2.78 -14.20
CA SER A 63 -15.79 3.50 -14.86
C SER A 63 -15.57 3.51 -16.38
N SER A 64 -16.65 3.73 -17.13
CA SER A 64 -16.55 4.01 -18.56
C SER A 64 -15.66 5.23 -18.84
N SER A 65 -15.63 6.21 -17.92
CA SER A 65 -14.83 7.43 -18.03
C SER A 65 -13.34 7.25 -17.73
N GLY A 66 -12.90 6.21 -17.00
CA GLY A 66 -11.48 5.98 -16.75
C GLY A 66 -11.16 5.15 -15.51
N PHE A 67 -9.96 5.38 -14.96
CA PHE A 67 -9.43 4.65 -13.80
C PHE A 67 -9.54 5.43 -12.49
N GLU A 68 -10.31 6.52 -12.46
CA GLU A 68 -10.38 7.41 -11.29
C GLU A 68 -10.81 6.67 -10.02
N GLY A 69 -11.86 5.84 -10.10
CA GLY A 69 -12.30 5.03 -8.96
C GLY A 69 -11.26 4.00 -8.50
N VAL A 70 -10.48 3.44 -9.43
CA VAL A 70 -9.35 2.54 -9.11
C VAL A 70 -8.24 3.31 -8.40
N VAL A 71 -7.91 4.51 -8.87
CA VAL A 71 -6.89 5.38 -8.26
C VAL A 71 -7.31 5.81 -6.85
N GLU A 72 -8.57 6.19 -6.68
CA GLU A 72 -9.12 6.57 -5.37
C GLU A 72 -9.10 5.38 -4.40
N PHE A 73 -9.55 4.21 -4.84
CA PHE A 73 -9.45 2.97 -4.07
C PHE A 73 -8.02 2.74 -3.59
N VAL A 74 -7.04 2.76 -4.51
CA VAL A 74 -5.63 2.50 -4.17
C VAL A 74 -5.11 3.50 -3.14
N LYS A 75 -5.42 4.79 -3.29
CA LYS A 75 -4.99 5.84 -2.35
C LYS A 75 -5.64 5.70 -0.97
N ASN A 76 -6.93 5.39 -0.91
CA ASN A 76 -7.67 5.23 0.34
C ASN A 76 -7.08 4.12 1.22
N TYR A 77 -6.48 3.10 0.59
CA TYR A 77 -5.80 2.03 1.30
C TYR A 77 -4.28 2.16 1.36
N GLY A 78 -3.76 3.38 1.21
CA GLY A 78 -2.33 3.68 1.43
C GLY A 78 -1.40 3.23 0.30
N GLY A 79 -1.96 2.95 -0.89
CA GLY A 79 -1.19 2.73 -2.11
C GLY A 79 -0.85 4.02 -2.84
N VAL A 80 -0.06 3.88 -3.91
CA VAL A 80 0.42 4.96 -4.76
C VAL A 80 0.16 4.65 -6.22
N CYS A 81 -0.20 5.65 -7.01
CA CYS A 81 -0.44 5.50 -8.44
C CYS A 81 0.43 6.44 -9.25
N THR A 82 0.89 5.91 -10.39
CA THR A 82 1.47 6.64 -11.51
C THR A 82 0.45 6.66 -12.66
N GLU A 83 0.83 7.23 -13.80
CA GLU A 83 -0.06 7.35 -14.97
C GLU A 83 -0.58 6.00 -15.50
N HIS A 84 0.23 4.93 -15.39
CA HIS A 84 -0.10 3.61 -15.96
C HIS A 84 -0.08 2.47 -14.94
N VAL A 85 0.45 2.70 -13.73
CA VAL A 85 0.63 1.64 -12.74
C VAL A 85 0.29 2.16 -11.35
N CYS A 86 -0.54 1.40 -10.64
CA CYS A 86 -0.80 1.57 -9.22
C CYS A 86 -0.11 0.46 -8.42
N ARG A 87 0.44 0.84 -7.27
CA ARG A 87 1.04 -0.04 -6.27
C ARG A 87 0.20 0.02 -5.02
N LEU A 88 -0.39 -1.10 -4.65
CA LEU A 88 -1.16 -1.24 -3.43
C LEU A 88 -0.43 -2.17 -2.46
N PRO A 89 0.08 -1.68 -1.32
CA PRO A 89 0.65 -2.56 -0.30
C PRO A 89 -0.49 -3.33 0.36
N VAL A 90 -0.47 -4.66 0.26
CA VAL A 90 -1.59 -5.53 0.70
C VAL A 90 -1.24 -6.34 1.95
N ALA A 91 0.03 -6.68 2.13
CA ALA A 91 0.53 -7.32 3.34
C ALA A 91 1.99 -6.93 3.56
N GLY A 92 2.49 -7.04 4.78
CA GLY A 92 3.92 -6.89 4.98
C GLY A 92 4.36 -7.07 6.42
N THR A 93 5.62 -7.47 6.56
CA THR A 93 6.39 -7.41 7.81
C THR A 93 7.35 -6.21 7.76
N PHE A 94 8.21 -6.06 8.77
CA PHE A 94 9.23 -5.01 8.76
C PHE A 94 10.17 -5.08 7.54
N CYS A 95 10.40 -6.27 6.98
CA CYS A 95 11.38 -6.48 5.90
C CYS A 95 10.80 -6.85 4.53
N VAL A 96 9.55 -7.29 4.48
CA VAL A 96 8.94 -7.75 3.22
C VAL A 96 7.59 -7.09 3.11
N ILE A 97 7.38 -6.33 2.05
CA ILE A 97 6.08 -5.77 1.70
C ILE A 97 5.60 -6.50 0.46
N GLU A 98 4.45 -7.14 0.60
CA GLU A 98 3.71 -7.69 -0.51
C GLU A 98 2.82 -6.59 -1.10
N ASN A 99 3.01 -6.34 -2.39
CA ASN A 99 2.30 -5.34 -3.16
C ASN A 99 1.45 -6.01 -4.25
N ALA A 100 0.24 -5.52 -4.44
CA ALA A 100 -0.51 -5.70 -5.67
C ALA A 100 -0.09 -4.62 -6.67
N ILE A 101 0.44 -5.04 -7.82
CA ILE A 101 0.76 -4.18 -8.95
C ILE A 101 -0.45 -4.18 -9.88
N ILE A 102 -1.11 -3.04 -9.97
CA ILE A 102 -2.31 -2.85 -10.79
C ILE A 102 -1.89 -2.05 -12.02
N THR A 103 -1.82 -2.71 -13.17
CA THR A 103 -1.49 -2.05 -14.43
C THR A 103 -2.76 -1.55 -15.09
N LEU A 104 -2.78 -0.27 -15.46
CA LEU A 104 -3.90 0.43 -16.08
C LEU A 104 -3.64 0.53 -17.58
N GLN A 105 -4.45 -0.16 -18.40
CA GLN A 105 -4.28 -0.17 -19.85
C GLN A 105 -5.55 0.34 -20.53
N ALA A 106 -5.40 1.43 -21.28
CA ALA A 106 -6.45 1.98 -22.13
C ALA A 106 -6.01 1.85 -23.59
N THR A 107 -6.83 1.19 -24.38
CA THR A 107 -6.75 1.19 -25.85
C THR A 107 -7.87 2.05 -26.41
N GLU A 108 -7.85 2.32 -27.72
CA GLU A 108 -8.92 3.09 -28.40
C GLU A 108 -10.32 2.45 -28.25
N HIS A 109 -10.39 1.14 -27.95
CA HIS A 109 -11.65 0.38 -27.94
C HIS A 109 -11.96 -0.31 -26.62
N SER A 110 -10.99 -0.43 -25.70
CA SER A 110 -11.21 -1.08 -24.42
C SER A 110 -10.29 -0.53 -23.33
N LYS A 111 -10.81 -0.50 -22.10
CA LYS A 111 -10.03 -0.28 -20.90
C LYS A 111 -10.02 -1.58 -20.12
N TYR A 112 -8.86 -2.00 -19.68
CA TYR A 112 -8.71 -3.16 -18.82
C TYR A 112 -7.60 -2.89 -17.80
N LEU A 113 -7.69 -3.59 -16.68
CA LEU A 113 -6.66 -3.58 -15.64
C LEU A 113 -6.23 -5.02 -15.37
N ASN A 114 -4.95 -5.18 -15.05
CA ASN A 114 -4.34 -6.45 -14.66
C ASN A 114 -3.71 -6.29 -13.28
N VAL A 115 -3.90 -7.27 -12.39
CA VAL A 115 -3.39 -7.23 -11.02
C VAL A 115 -2.42 -8.38 -10.77
N GLU A 116 -1.18 -8.02 -10.47
CA GLU A 116 -0.11 -8.98 -10.23
C GLU A 116 0.44 -8.87 -8.81
N ARG A 117 0.87 -10.01 -8.27
CA ARG A 117 1.60 -10.06 -7.00
C ARG A 117 3.05 -9.64 -7.23
N ARG A 118 3.54 -8.71 -6.40
CA ARG A 118 4.97 -8.40 -6.30
C ARG A 118 5.43 -8.39 -4.85
N LEU A 119 6.51 -9.12 -4.59
CA LEU A 119 7.22 -9.10 -3.32
C LEU A 119 8.37 -8.09 -3.44
N ASP A 120 8.25 -6.98 -2.74
CA ASP A 120 9.33 -6.01 -2.62
C ASP A 120 10.01 -6.24 -1.25
N GLY A 121 11.28 -6.64 -1.28
CA GLY A 121 12.14 -6.78 -0.09
C GLY A 121 12.88 -5.49 0.23
N CYS A 122 13.54 -5.44 1.39
CA CYS A 122 14.55 -4.40 1.68
C CYS A 122 15.75 -4.50 0.73
#